data_AF-A0A091LPM2-F1
#
_entry.id   AF-A0A091LPM2-F1
#
_cell.length_a   1.000
_cell.length_b   1.000
_cell.length_c   1.000
_cell.angle_alpha   90.00
_cell.angle_beta   90.00
_cell.angle_gamma   90.00
#
_symmetry.space_group_name_H-M   'P 1'
#
loop_
_entity.id
_entity.type
_entity.pdbx_description
1 polymer ?
#
loop_
_entity_poly.entity_id
_entity_poly.type
_entity_poly.pdbx_seq_one_letter_code
_entity_poly.pdbx_strand_id
1 'polypeptide(L)'
;KRSGRSKKWKEMLKLPPVSYCEGIRCSIERDYSQLCDKQPIGRLLFRQFCDSRPDLKRCIEFLDAVAEYEVSSDEKRIDCGLKVLETYFTNGSAAHLPEIPQETVNECKARLEKNPSKDLFMVCTRIVHEYLSRRPFEAYQESVYFSRFLQWKWLEKQPVTKHTFRHYRVLGKGGFGEVCACQVRATGKMYACKKLEKKRIKKRKGESMALNEKRILEKVNSRFVVSLSYTYETKDALCLVLTIMNGGDLKFHIYNMGNPGFDEERAIFYAAELCCGLEDLQKERIVYRDLKPENILLDDCGHIRISDLGLAVQIPEGETVRGRVGTVGYMAPEVLKNEKYTFSPDWWGLGCLIYEMIEGQSPFRKHKERVKRDEIDRRVKEDQETYSDKFSEEAKSICRMLLAKNPEERLGCTEDGAAIVKQHPIFKNINFKRLEANMLEPPFLPDPRAVYCKDVLDIEQFSTVKGVNLDTTDDDFYSKFVTGCVSIPWQNEMIETGCFEDINAYETDGTVSPDRERSPKPKRGFFHRLF
;
A
#
# COMPACT_ATOMS: atom_id res chain seq x y z
N LYS A 1 8.14 15.69 21.14
CA LYS A 1 8.98 14.52 20.75
C LYS A 1 10.05 15.00 19.77
N ARG A 2 11.35 14.66 19.91
CA ARG A 2 12.36 15.02 18.88
C ARG A 2 11.97 14.31 17.59
N SER A 3 11.56 15.05 16.57
CA SER A 3 10.91 14.53 15.35
C SER A 3 11.79 13.66 14.44
N GLY A 4 13.00 13.24 14.87
CA GLY A 4 13.99 12.54 14.03
C GLY A 4 14.58 13.38 12.88
N ARG A 5 13.92 14.49 12.53
CA ARG A 5 14.27 15.42 11.45
C ARG A 5 15.66 16.01 11.64
N SER A 6 16.35 16.22 10.51
CA SER A 6 17.58 17.01 10.44
C SER A 6 17.33 18.43 10.99
N LYS A 7 18.32 19.04 11.66
CA LYS A 7 18.22 20.45 12.07
C LYS A 7 17.99 21.41 10.89
N LYS A 8 18.39 21.00 9.68
CA LYS A 8 18.24 21.76 8.42
C LYS A 8 17.04 21.31 7.57
N TRP A 9 16.08 20.59 8.14
CA TRP A 9 15.01 19.98 7.34
C TRP A 9 14.17 21.00 6.54
N LYS A 10 13.92 22.20 7.09
CA LYS A 10 13.22 23.28 6.38
C LYS A 10 13.98 23.76 5.15
N GLU A 11 15.31 23.80 5.21
CA GLU A 11 16.15 24.13 4.04
C GLU A 11 16.07 23.02 2.99
N MET A 12 16.02 21.75 3.43
CA MET A 12 15.94 20.59 2.55
C MET A 12 14.59 20.47 1.82
N LEU A 13 13.51 20.95 2.43
CA LEU A 13 12.15 20.90 1.89
C LEU A 13 11.61 22.30 1.54
N LYS A 14 12.49 23.24 1.24
CA LYS A 14 12.07 24.60 0.87
C LYS A 14 11.32 24.58 -0.46
N LEU A 15 10.10 25.12 -0.50
CA LEU A 15 9.33 25.21 -1.73
C LEU A 15 10.04 26.14 -2.74
N PRO A 16 10.04 25.77 -4.04
CA PRO A 16 10.62 26.62 -5.08
C PRO A 16 9.72 27.82 -5.37
N PRO A 17 10.24 28.90 -5.99
CA PRO A 17 9.39 29.93 -6.59
C PRO A 17 8.42 29.33 -7.62
N VAL A 18 7.21 29.91 -7.76
CA VAL A 18 6.17 29.38 -8.66
C VAL A 18 6.65 29.33 -10.12
N SER A 19 7.49 30.28 -10.55
CA SER A 19 8.09 30.31 -11.88
C SER A 19 8.92 29.07 -12.22
N TYR A 20 9.47 28.37 -11.22
CA TYR A 20 10.26 27.14 -11.43
C TYR A 20 9.37 25.93 -11.69
N CYS A 21 8.07 26.06 -11.45
CA CYS A 21 7.09 25.00 -11.64
C CYS A 21 6.43 25.01 -13.03
N GLU A 22 6.75 25.97 -13.90
CA GLU A 22 6.09 26.12 -15.21
C GLU A 22 6.27 24.87 -16.10
N GLY A 23 7.47 24.28 -16.10
CA GLY A 23 7.71 23.01 -16.81
C GLY A 23 6.85 21.85 -16.30
N ILE A 24 6.54 21.82 -15.00
CA ILE A 24 5.64 20.83 -14.41
C ILE A 24 4.19 21.14 -14.77
N ARG A 25 3.79 22.42 -14.73
CA ARG A 25 2.45 22.88 -15.15
C ARG A 25 2.10 22.42 -16.57
N CYS A 26 3.06 22.49 -17.49
CA CYS A 26 2.86 22.09 -18.89
C CYS A 26 2.88 20.57 -19.12
N SER A 27 3.57 19.80 -18.29
CA SER A 27 3.77 18.35 -18.48
C SER A 27 2.87 17.47 -17.64
N ILE A 28 2.24 18.02 -16.59
CA ILE A 28 1.36 17.25 -15.71
C ILE A 28 0.05 16.90 -16.42
N GLU A 29 -0.34 15.63 -16.35
CA GLU A 29 -1.62 15.17 -16.85
C GLU A 29 -2.76 15.76 -16.01
N ARG A 30 -3.76 16.34 -16.69
CA ARG A 30 -4.89 17.05 -16.06
C ARG A 30 -6.04 16.08 -15.75
N ASP A 31 -5.75 15.04 -14.98
CA ASP A 31 -6.75 14.06 -14.54
C ASP A 31 -7.24 14.37 -13.11
N TYR A 32 -8.55 14.56 -12.95
CA TYR A 32 -9.17 14.90 -11.67
C TYR A 32 -8.96 13.81 -10.61
N SER A 33 -9.17 12.54 -10.96
CA SER A 33 -9.04 11.44 -10.00
C SER A 33 -7.61 11.32 -9.50
N GLN A 34 -6.61 11.46 -10.37
CA GLN A 34 -5.21 11.40 -10.00
C GLN A 34 -4.78 12.59 -9.16
N LEU A 35 -5.21 13.81 -9.50
CA LEU A 35 -4.72 15.03 -8.84
C LEU A 35 -5.49 15.43 -7.59
N CYS A 36 -6.79 15.18 -7.53
CA CYS A 36 -7.67 15.69 -6.46
C CYS A 36 -8.23 14.60 -5.54
N ASP A 37 -8.03 13.32 -5.87
CA ASP A 37 -8.54 12.20 -5.08
C ASP A 37 -7.42 11.25 -4.63
N LYS A 38 -6.73 10.59 -5.58
CA LYS A 38 -5.71 9.57 -5.28
C LYS A 38 -4.45 10.14 -4.63
N GLN A 39 -4.04 11.36 -5.01
CA GLN A 39 -2.83 11.99 -4.49
C GLN A 39 -3.10 12.75 -3.19
N PRO A 40 -2.53 12.35 -2.05
CA PRO A 40 -2.89 12.88 -0.74
C PRO A 40 -2.76 14.41 -0.60
N ILE A 41 -1.65 14.99 -1.04
CA ILE A 41 -1.44 16.45 -0.96
C ILE A 41 -2.38 17.17 -1.93
N GLY A 42 -2.58 16.61 -3.12
CA GLY A 42 -3.50 17.17 -4.11
C GLY A 42 -4.95 17.18 -3.63
N ARG A 43 -5.40 16.09 -2.99
CA ARG A 43 -6.71 15.99 -2.32
C ARG A 43 -6.86 17.02 -1.20
N LEU A 44 -5.85 17.20 -0.35
CA LEU A 44 -5.88 18.20 0.72
C LEU A 44 -5.98 19.63 0.17
N LEU A 45 -5.16 19.98 -0.84
CA LEU A 45 -5.18 21.31 -1.44
C LEU A 45 -6.46 21.58 -2.23
N PHE A 46 -7.02 20.57 -2.90
CA PHE A 46 -8.32 20.68 -3.56
C PHE A 46 -9.45 20.89 -2.54
N ARG A 47 -9.42 20.17 -1.41
CA ARG A 47 -10.39 20.38 -0.32
C ARG A 47 -10.29 21.77 0.28
N GLN A 48 -9.08 22.27 0.55
CA GLN A 48 -8.88 23.65 1.00
C GLN A 48 -9.42 24.68 0.00
N PHE A 49 -9.25 24.42 -1.29
CA PHE A 49 -9.87 25.23 -2.34
C PHE A 49 -11.41 25.18 -2.28
N CYS A 50 -12.00 23.98 -2.15
CA CYS A 50 -13.45 23.82 -2.02
C CYS A 50 -14.01 24.49 -0.76
N ASP A 51 -13.32 24.42 0.37
CA ASP A 51 -13.74 25.02 1.64
C ASP A 51 -13.88 26.54 1.56
N SER A 52 -13.14 27.18 0.65
CA SER A 52 -13.25 28.62 0.38
C SER A 52 -14.52 29.02 -0.39
N ARG A 53 -15.33 28.06 -0.85
CA ARG A 53 -16.52 28.27 -1.69
C ARG A 53 -17.73 27.50 -1.12
N PRO A 54 -18.81 28.17 -0.68
CA PRO A 54 -19.92 27.50 0.02
C PRO A 54 -20.58 26.34 -0.76
N ASP A 55 -20.70 26.47 -2.07
CA ASP A 55 -21.26 25.46 -2.98
C ASP A 55 -20.37 24.20 -3.07
N LEU A 56 -19.06 24.38 -3.23
CA LEU A 56 -18.11 23.26 -3.28
C LEU A 56 -17.90 22.62 -1.92
N LYS A 57 -17.86 23.43 -0.85
CA LYS A 57 -17.71 22.95 0.51
C LYS A 57 -18.79 21.93 0.86
N ARG A 58 -20.04 22.20 0.49
CA ARG A 58 -21.15 21.26 0.71
C ARG A 58 -20.93 19.91 0.02
N CYS A 59 -20.35 19.91 -1.18
CA CYS A 59 -20.03 18.67 -1.89
C CYS A 59 -19.01 17.84 -1.10
N ILE A 60 -17.99 18.49 -0.54
CA ILE A 60 -16.98 17.83 0.30
C ILE A 60 -17.59 17.29 1.60
N GLU A 61 -18.42 18.09 2.28
CA GLU A 61 -19.13 17.67 3.50
C GLU A 61 -20.03 16.45 3.25
N PHE A 62 -20.71 16.40 2.10
CA PHE A 62 -21.48 15.23 1.68
C PHE A 62 -20.61 13.98 1.49
N LEU A 63 -19.50 14.10 0.76
CA LEU A 63 -18.58 12.98 0.54
C LEU A 63 -18.00 12.45 1.86
N ASP A 64 -17.71 13.34 2.82
CA ASP A 64 -17.21 12.95 4.14
C ASP A 64 -18.30 12.23 4.97
N ALA A 65 -19.55 12.70 4.90
CA ALA A 65 -20.66 12.03 5.57
C ALA A 65 -20.95 10.64 5.00
N VAL A 66 -20.81 10.45 3.67
CA VAL A 66 -20.92 9.13 3.04
C VAL A 66 -19.76 8.22 3.47
N ALA A 67 -18.54 8.74 3.55
CA ALA A 67 -17.39 7.97 4.03
C ALA A 67 -17.58 7.51 5.50
N GLU A 68 -18.19 8.34 6.35
CA GLU A 68 -18.57 7.96 7.72
C GLU A 68 -19.65 6.86 7.76
N TYR A 69 -20.64 6.93 6.86
CA TYR A 69 -21.66 5.90 6.69
C TYR A 69 -21.07 4.54 6.29
N GLU A 70 -20.13 4.51 5.36
CA GLU A 70 -19.53 3.26 4.86
C GLU A 70 -18.79 2.44 5.94
N VAL A 71 -18.26 3.13 6.96
CA VAL A 71 -17.51 2.54 8.07
C VAL A 71 -18.33 2.43 9.37
N SER A 72 -19.58 2.87 9.35
CA SER A 72 -20.46 2.75 10.52
C SER A 72 -20.67 1.28 10.90
N SER A 73 -20.86 1.02 12.20
CA SER A 73 -21.28 -0.32 12.64
C SER A 73 -22.67 -0.65 12.09
N ASP A 74 -23.01 -1.94 12.06
CA ASP A 74 -24.28 -2.39 11.49
C ASP A 74 -25.47 -1.82 12.28
N GLU A 75 -25.33 -1.66 13.59
CA GLU A 75 -26.36 -1.10 14.47
C GLU A 75 -26.61 0.39 14.22
N LYS A 76 -25.57 1.14 13.86
CA LYS A 76 -25.65 2.60 13.65
C LYS A 76 -25.87 3.00 12.19
N ARG A 77 -25.85 2.04 11.27
CA ARG A 77 -25.86 2.33 9.82
C ARG A 77 -27.14 3.01 9.37
N ILE A 78 -28.29 2.55 9.88
CA ILE A 78 -29.60 3.14 9.53
C ILE A 78 -29.65 4.60 9.96
N ASP A 79 -29.31 4.90 11.22
CA ASP A 79 -29.31 6.27 11.75
C ASP A 79 -28.33 7.18 10.98
N CYS A 80 -27.15 6.68 10.66
CA CYS A 80 -26.16 7.41 9.88
C CYS A 80 -26.69 7.72 8.46
N GLY A 81 -27.29 6.73 7.80
CA GLY A 81 -27.88 6.90 6.47
C GLY A 81 -29.06 7.86 6.45
N LEU A 82 -29.91 7.82 7.48
CA LEU A 82 -31.02 8.77 7.65
C LEU A 82 -30.50 10.18 7.81
N LYS A 83 -29.45 10.38 8.62
CA LYS A 83 -28.80 11.69 8.79
C LYS A 83 -28.22 12.23 7.48
N VAL A 84 -27.60 11.39 6.66
CA VAL A 84 -27.11 11.78 5.31
C VAL A 84 -28.29 12.21 4.44
N LEU A 85 -29.35 11.41 4.38
CA LEU A 85 -30.55 11.72 3.60
C LEU A 85 -31.20 13.03 4.05
N GLU A 86 -31.35 13.22 5.36
CA GLU A 86 -31.96 14.40 5.96
C GLU A 86 -31.17 15.67 5.61
N THR A 87 -29.87 15.65 5.90
CA THR A 87 -28.98 16.82 5.79
C THR A 87 -28.79 17.30 4.36
N TYR A 88 -28.71 16.36 3.40
CA TYR A 88 -28.28 16.68 2.04
C TYR A 88 -29.40 16.66 1.00
N PHE A 89 -30.50 15.95 1.24
CA PHE A 89 -31.56 15.73 0.25
C PHE A 89 -32.96 16.17 0.68
N THR A 90 -33.10 16.81 1.85
CA THR A 90 -34.39 17.31 2.35
C THR A 90 -34.37 18.84 2.44
N ASN A 91 -35.51 19.45 2.11
CA ASN A 91 -35.67 20.89 1.85
C ASN A 91 -35.01 21.82 2.89
N GLY A 92 -34.35 22.89 2.40
CA GLY A 92 -34.07 24.09 3.21
C GLY A 92 -32.61 24.52 3.35
N SER A 93 -31.65 23.86 2.71
CA SER A 93 -30.24 24.27 2.86
C SER A 93 -29.77 25.32 1.85
N ALA A 94 -29.02 26.31 2.35
CA ALA A 94 -28.54 27.50 1.62
C ALA A 94 -27.43 27.24 0.57
N ALA A 95 -26.85 26.04 0.54
CA ALA A 95 -25.98 25.58 -0.54
C ALA A 95 -26.60 24.31 -1.12
N HIS A 96 -26.64 24.16 -2.43
CA HIS A 96 -27.20 22.98 -3.10
C HIS A 96 -26.06 22.06 -3.55
N LEU A 97 -26.24 20.75 -3.35
CA LEU A 97 -25.47 19.75 -4.08
C LEU A 97 -25.73 19.90 -5.59
N PRO A 98 -24.86 19.35 -6.46
CA PRO A 98 -25.23 19.19 -7.87
C PRO A 98 -26.57 18.47 -8.00
N GLU A 99 -27.27 18.69 -9.11
CA GLU A 99 -28.58 18.07 -9.36
C GLU A 99 -28.44 16.54 -9.38
N ILE A 100 -28.87 15.91 -8.28
CA ILE A 100 -28.92 14.45 -8.13
C ILE A 100 -30.37 14.03 -8.44
N PRO A 101 -30.61 13.10 -9.37
CA PRO A 101 -31.96 12.68 -9.72
C PRO A 101 -32.76 12.22 -8.50
N GLN A 102 -34.00 12.71 -8.38
CA GLN A 102 -34.87 12.36 -7.26
C GLN A 102 -35.14 10.84 -7.18
N GLU A 103 -35.14 10.15 -8.32
CA GLU A 103 -35.23 8.69 -8.40
C GLU A 103 -34.09 8.00 -7.65
N THR A 104 -32.84 8.46 -7.83
CA THR A 104 -31.66 7.93 -7.11
C THR A 104 -31.79 8.14 -5.61
N VAL A 105 -32.28 9.30 -5.17
CA VAL A 105 -32.51 9.60 -3.75
C VAL A 105 -33.61 8.70 -3.17
N ASN A 106 -34.69 8.49 -3.92
CA ASN A 106 -35.79 7.62 -3.51
C ASN A 106 -35.36 6.15 -3.42
N GLU A 107 -34.50 5.70 -4.33
CA GLU A 107 -33.89 4.37 -4.27
C GLU A 107 -33.03 4.21 -3.00
N CYS A 108 -32.20 5.22 -2.67
CA CYS A 108 -31.40 5.22 -1.44
C CYS A 108 -32.30 5.12 -0.20
N LYS A 109 -33.39 5.88 -0.15
CA LYS A 109 -34.38 5.81 0.95
C LYS A 109 -34.98 4.40 1.08
N ALA A 110 -35.47 3.84 -0.03
CA ALA A 110 -36.10 2.53 -0.02
C ALA A 110 -35.13 1.39 0.33
N ARG A 111 -33.87 1.47 -0.13
CA ARG A 111 -32.82 0.49 0.20
C ARG A 111 -32.37 0.59 1.64
N LEU A 112 -32.26 1.80 2.21
CA LEU A 112 -31.87 1.99 3.61
C LEU A 112 -32.81 1.28 4.58
N GLU A 113 -34.12 1.33 4.32
CA GLU A 113 -35.15 0.68 5.14
C GLU A 113 -35.14 -0.84 5.02
N LYS A 114 -34.86 -1.37 3.82
CA LYS A 114 -34.97 -2.82 3.52
C LYS A 114 -33.68 -3.59 3.76
N ASN A 115 -32.56 -3.05 3.30
CA ASN A 115 -31.25 -3.68 3.35
C ASN A 115 -30.15 -2.62 3.29
N PRO A 116 -29.75 -2.04 4.44
CA PRO A 116 -28.76 -0.97 4.51
C PRO A 116 -27.36 -1.49 4.16
N SER A 117 -27.06 -1.48 2.85
CA SER A 117 -25.78 -1.88 2.31
C SER A 117 -24.78 -0.72 2.34
N LYS A 118 -23.49 -1.04 2.29
CA LYS A 118 -22.42 -0.02 2.43
C LYS A 118 -22.25 0.82 1.17
N ASP A 119 -22.62 0.28 0.01
CA ASP A 119 -22.62 0.93 -1.31
C ASP A 119 -23.87 1.82 -1.56
N LEU A 120 -24.71 2.04 -0.55
CA LEU A 120 -26.00 2.73 -0.68
C LEU A 120 -25.92 4.05 -1.46
N PHE A 121 -24.95 4.89 -1.14
CA PHE A 121 -24.80 6.22 -1.73
C PHE A 121 -23.83 6.27 -2.92
N MET A 122 -23.35 5.13 -3.42
CA MET A 122 -22.32 5.06 -4.47
C MET A 122 -22.68 5.88 -5.72
N VAL A 123 -23.94 5.83 -6.16
CA VAL A 123 -24.42 6.60 -7.33
C VAL A 123 -24.41 8.10 -7.05
N CYS A 124 -24.84 8.52 -5.86
CA CYS A 124 -24.81 9.93 -5.44
C CYS A 124 -23.37 10.45 -5.38
N THR A 125 -22.46 9.69 -4.78
CA THR A 125 -21.03 9.98 -4.72
C THR A 125 -20.44 10.17 -6.12
N ARG A 126 -20.76 9.27 -7.06
CA ARG A 126 -20.29 9.36 -8.46
C ARG A 126 -20.72 10.66 -9.13
N ILE A 127 -21.98 11.07 -8.98
CA ILE A 127 -22.51 12.33 -9.54
C ILE A 127 -21.75 13.53 -8.97
N VAL A 128 -21.49 13.54 -7.66
CA VAL A 128 -20.73 14.62 -7.01
C VAL A 128 -19.30 14.69 -7.54
N HIS A 129 -18.61 13.56 -7.68
CA HIS A 129 -17.27 13.53 -8.28
C HIS A 129 -17.27 14.00 -9.74
N GLU A 130 -18.27 13.63 -10.54
CA GLU A 130 -18.41 14.09 -11.93
C GLU A 130 -18.67 15.59 -12.03
N TYR A 131 -19.43 16.16 -11.10
CA TYR A 131 -19.59 17.61 -10.99
C TYR A 131 -18.26 18.29 -10.65
N LEU A 132 -17.57 17.81 -9.61
CA LEU A 132 -16.29 18.36 -9.15
C LEU A 132 -15.18 18.26 -10.21
N SER A 133 -15.21 17.24 -11.07
CA SER A 133 -14.20 17.02 -12.11
C SER A 133 -14.30 17.96 -13.31
N ARG A 134 -15.34 18.80 -13.39
CA ARG A 134 -15.57 19.74 -14.50
C ARG A 134 -15.11 21.15 -14.12
N ARG A 135 -16.01 22.14 -14.16
CA ARG A 135 -15.71 23.56 -13.85
C ARG A 135 -15.02 23.77 -12.50
N PRO A 136 -15.36 23.06 -11.40
CA PRO A 136 -14.64 23.22 -10.13
C PRO A 136 -13.16 22.84 -10.25
N PHE A 137 -12.85 21.75 -10.95
CA PHE A 137 -11.46 21.33 -11.21
C PHE A 137 -10.70 22.32 -12.09
N GLU A 138 -11.32 22.83 -13.17
CA GLU A 138 -10.71 23.89 -14.01
C GLU A 138 -10.38 25.14 -13.17
N ALA A 139 -11.32 25.58 -12.33
CA ALA A 139 -11.12 26.72 -11.45
C ALA A 139 -10.06 26.46 -10.36
N TYR A 140 -9.90 25.22 -9.91
CA TYR A 140 -8.81 24.83 -9.02
C TYR A 140 -7.46 24.96 -9.72
N GLN A 141 -7.34 24.51 -10.98
CA GLN A 141 -6.09 24.55 -11.75
C GLN A 141 -5.56 25.98 -11.96
N GLU A 142 -6.45 26.97 -12.01
CA GLU A 142 -6.08 28.39 -12.10
C GLU A 142 -5.87 29.07 -10.73
N SER A 143 -6.04 28.33 -9.63
CA SER A 143 -5.95 28.88 -8.27
C SER A 143 -4.53 28.83 -7.68
N VAL A 144 -4.32 29.60 -6.62
CA VAL A 144 -3.09 29.55 -5.80
C VAL A 144 -2.85 28.18 -5.15
N TYR A 145 -3.92 27.41 -4.90
CA TYR A 145 -3.82 26.07 -4.32
C TYR A 145 -3.18 25.08 -5.30
N PHE A 146 -3.49 25.19 -6.60
CA PHE A 146 -2.84 24.37 -7.61
C PHE A 146 -1.38 24.82 -7.83
N SER A 147 -1.09 26.11 -7.80
CA SER A 147 0.30 26.59 -7.78
C SER A 147 1.08 26.01 -6.60
N ARG A 148 0.47 25.95 -5.41
CA ARG A 148 1.06 25.28 -4.24
C ARG A 148 1.25 23.78 -4.46
N PHE A 149 0.29 23.10 -5.07
CA PHE A 149 0.43 21.68 -5.44
C PHE A 149 1.62 21.46 -6.38
N LEU A 150 1.83 22.35 -7.36
CA LEU A 150 2.96 22.27 -8.28
C LEU A 150 4.31 22.49 -7.59
N GLN A 151 4.38 23.33 -6.55
CA GLN A 151 5.58 23.47 -5.70
C GLN A 151 5.89 22.17 -4.95
N TRP A 152 4.87 21.50 -4.40
CA TRP A 152 5.02 20.18 -3.79
C TRP A 152 5.44 19.11 -4.79
N LYS A 153 4.88 19.14 -6.00
CA LYS A 153 5.29 18.25 -7.09
C LYS A 153 6.73 18.47 -7.54
N TRP A 154 7.20 19.72 -7.50
CA TRP A 154 8.59 20.01 -7.79
C TRP A 154 9.54 19.41 -6.73
N LEU A 155 9.18 19.48 -5.44
CA LEU A 155 9.92 18.82 -4.37
C LEU A 155 9.93 17.30 -4.52
N GLU A 156 8.78 16.71 -4.85
CA GLU A 156 8.63 15.27 -5.09
C GLU A 156 9.57 14.78 -6.22
N LYS A 157 9.75 15.59 -7.27
CA LYS A 157 10.60 15.27 -8.43
C LYS A 157 12.11 15.51 -8.20
N GLN A 158 12.54 15.96 -7.02
CA GLN A 158 13.96 16.17 -6.76
C GLN A 158 14.74 14.83 -6.74
N PRO A 159 16.01 14.81 -7.19
CA PRO A 159 16.80 13.58 -7.22
C PRO A 159 16.94 12.92 -5.84
N VAL A 160 16.69 11.62 -5.80
CA VAL A 160 16.90 10.80 -4.59
C VAL A 160 18.29 10.18 -4.64
N THR A 161 19.05 10.34 -3.56
CA THR A 161 20.39 9.75 -3.45
C THR A 161 20.60 9.11 -2.08
N LYS A 162 21.73 8.42 -1.90
CA LYS A 162 22.13 7.92 -0.57
C LYS A 162 22.14 9.00 0.53
N HIS A 163 22.26 10.28 0.17
CA HIS A 163 22.30 11.39 1.12
C HIS A 163 20.92 11.81 1.63
N THR A 164 19.84 11.32 1.01
CA THR A 164 18.45 11.49 1.48
C THR A 164 18.21 10.73 2.79
N PHE A 165 18.94 9.63 3.01
CA PHE A 165 18.68 8.70 4.11
C PHE A 165 19.82 8.64 5.15
N ARG A 166 19.46 8.24 6.38
CA ARG A 166 20.39 7.63 7.35
C ARG A 166 20.12 6.14 7.40
N HIS A 167 21.15 5.30 7.34
CA HIS A 167 21.01 3.85 7.44
C HIS A 167 21.30 3.35 8.86
N TYR A 168 20.60 2.30 9.25
CA TYR A 168 20.69 1.63 10.55
C TYR A 168 20.96 0.13 10.36
N ARG A 169 20.61 -0.68 11.35
CA ARG A 169 20.85 -2.13 11.37
C ARG A 169 20.20 -2.86 10.19
N VAL A 170 20.80 -3.99 9.83
CA VAL A 170 20.22 -4.99 8.91
C VAL A 170 19.02 -5.64 9.60
N LEU A 171 17.92 -5.79 8.87
CA LEU A 171 16.67 -6.42 9.30
C LEU A 171 16.57 -7.86 8.78
N GLY A 172 17.13 -8.13 7.61
CA GLY A 172 17.08 -9.46 6.98
C GLY A 172 17.88 -9.54 5.69
N LYS A 173 17.84 -10.71 5.05
CA LYS A 173 18.47 -11.00 3.76
C LYS A 173 17.46 -11.50 2.74
N GLY A 174 17.57 -11.00 1.52
CA GLY A 174 16.78 -11.42 0.37
C GLY A 174 17.65 -12.02 -0.72
N GLY A 175 17.03 -12.47 -1.82
CA GLY A 175 17.75 -13.19 -2.88
C GLY A 175 18.93 -12.43 -3.50
N PHE A 176 18.83 -11.10 -3.61
CA PHE A 176 19.83 -10.24 -4.28
C PHE A 176 20.65 -9.37 -3.33
N GLY A 177 20.45 -9.47 -2.01
CA GLY A 177 21.19 -8.64 -1.05
C GLY A 177 20.49 -8.55 0.31
N GLU A 178 20.65 -7.43 0.98
CA GLU A 178 20.17 -7.23 2.35
C GLU A 178 19.03 -6.22 2.44
N VAL A 179 18.26 -6.32 3.52
CA VAL A 179 17.27 -5.30 3.91
C VAL A 179 17.78 -4.65 5.19
N CYS A 180 17.84 -3.32 5.24
CA CYS A 180 18.24 -2.56 6.42
C CYS A 180 17.23 -1.48 6.76
N ALA A 181 17.12 -1.10 8.03
CA ALA A 181 16.32 0.07 8.41
C ALA A 181 17.00 1.35 7.92
N CYS A 182 16.22 2.30 7.42
CA CYS A 182 16.69 3.64 7.08
C CYS A 182 15.69 4.71 7.53
N GLN A 183 16.14 5.95 7.58
CA GLN A 183 15.31 7.11 7.93
C GLN A 183 15.52 8.23 6.93
N VAL A 184 14.44 8.83 6.44
CA VAL A 184 14.51 10.03 5.62
C VAL A 184 14.97 11.19 6.50
N ARG A 185 16.07 11.85 6.10
CA ARG A 185 16.71 12.89 6.92
C ARG A 185 15.82 14.12 7.12
N ALA A 186 15.04 14.48 6.12
CA ALA A 186 14.20 15.67 6.15
C ALA A 186 12.99 15.48 7.07
N THR A 187 12.27 14.38 6.91
CA THR A 187 10.97 14.12 7.56
C THR A 187 11.09 13.33 8.87
N GLY A 188 12.18 12.57 9.03
CA GLY A 188 12.36 11.66 10.16
C GLY A 188 11.61 10.33 10.02
N LYS A 189 10.90 10.08 8.92
CA LYS A 189 10.15 8.84 8.70
C LYS A 189 11.08 7.64 8.53
N MET A 190 10.73 6.54 9.19
CA MET A 190 11.45 5.27 9.13
C MET A 190 10.95 4.40 7.97
N TYR A 191 11.87 3.67 7.35
CA TYR A 191 11.63 2.79 6.20
C TYR A 191 12.54 1.56 6.25
N ALA A 192 12.21 0.55 5.45
CA ALA A 192 13.09 -0.56 5.13
C ALA A 192 13.72 -0.34 3.74
N CYS A 193 15.04 -0.43 3.64
CA CYS A 193 15.78 -0.31 2.38
C CYS A 193 16.26 -1.70 1.94
N LYS A 194 15.58 -2.28 0.94
CA LYS A 194 15.98 -3.51 0.25
C LYS A 194 17.06 -3.15 -0.78
N LYS A 195 18.30 -3.54 -0.51
CA LYS A 195 19.46 -3.30 -1.38
C LYS A 195 19.70 -4.52 -2.26
N LEU A 196 19.63 -4.35 -3.56
CA LEU A 196 19.89 -5.37 -4.55
C LEU A 196 21.30 -5.14 -5.14
N GLU A 197 22.24 -6.04 -4.86
CA GLU A 197 23.63 -5.93 -5.32
C GLU A 197 23.70 -6.02 -6.86
N LYS A 198 24.22 -4.99 -7.52
CA LYS A 198 24.28 -4.90 -8.99
C LYS A 198 25.00 -6.10 -9.63
N LYS A 199 26.16 -6.47 -9.07
CA LYS A 199 26.93 -7.65 -9.54
C LYS A 199 26.18 -8.97 -9.36
N ARG A 200 25.35 -9.08 -8.31
CA ARG A 200 24.57 -10.30 -8.03
C ARG A 200 23.37 -10.42 -8.96
N ILE A 201 22.71 -9.30 -9.26
CA ILE A 201 21.67 -9.23 -10.29
C ILE A 201 22.23 -9.73 -11.62
N LYS A 202 23.33 -9.13 -12.09
CA LYS A 202 23.97 -9.51 -13.36
C LYS A 202 24.40 -10.97 -13.41
N LYS A 203 25.05 -11.46 -12.35
CA LYS A 203 25.46 -12.88 -12.24
C LYS A 203 24.29 -13.85 -12.39
N ARG A 204 23.11 -13.48 -11.89
CA ARG A 204 21.91 -14.33 -11.88
C ARG A 204 20.93 -14.00 -13.01
N LYS A 205 21.24 -13.04 -13.88
CA LYS A 205 20.32 -12.53 -14.91
C LYS A 205 18.96 -12.11 -14.32
N GLY A 206 19.01 -11.40 -13.19
CA GLY A 206 17.84 -11.03 -12.37
C GLY A 206 17.21 -9.68 -12.71
N GLU A 207 17.61 -9.04 -13.81
CA GLU A 207 17.23 -7.68 -14.19
C GLU A 207 15.71 -7.56 -14.37
N SER A 208 15.11 -8.50 -15.10
CA SER A 208 13.66 -8.53 -15.36
C SER A 208 12.86 -8.71 -14.07
N MET A 209 13.32 -9.58 -13.17
CA MET A 209 12.69 -9.84 -11.87
C MET A 209 12.73 -8.59 -10.97
N ALA A 210 13.89 -7.93 -10.88
CA ALA A 210 14.04 -6.72 -10.08
C ALA A 210 13.18 -5.57 -10.62
N LEU A 211 13.14 -5.38 -11.94
CA LEU A 211 12.32 -4.35 -12.56
C LEU A 211 10.83 -4.64 -12.43
N ASN A 212 10.43 -5.92 -12.53
CA ASN A 212 9.06 -6.35 -12.33
C ASN A 212 8.58 -6.10 -10.90
N GLU A 213 9.37 -6.49 -9.89
CA GLU A 213 9.06 -6.21 -8.49
C GLU A 213 8.84 -4.71 -8.26
N LYS A 214 9.76 -3.88 -8.77
CA LYS A 214 9.68 -2.42 -8.69
C LYS A 214 8.39 -1.87 -9.34
N ARG A 215 8.07 -2.30 -10.57
CA ARG A 215 6.88 -1.83 -11.30
C ARG A 215 5.57 -2.18 -10.60
N ILE A 216 5.47 -3.40 -10.08
CA ILE A 216 4.30 -3.85 -9.34
C ILE A 216 4.15 -3.01 -8.06
N LEU A 217 5.23 -2.84 -7.31
CA LEU A 217 5.23 -2.04 -6.08
C LEU A 217 4.90 -0.55 -6.29
N GLU A 218 5.26 0.04 -7.43
CA GLU A 218 4.85 1.42 -7.77
C GLU A 218 3.36 1.53 -8.09
N LYS A 219 2.77 0.48 -8.65
CA LYS A 219 1.38 0.46 -9.08
C LYS A 219 0.42 0.15 -7.93
N VAL A 220 0.82 -0.72 -7.01
CA VAL A 220 -0.04 -1.18 -5.90
C VAL A 220 -0.11 -0.11 -4.81
N ASN A 221 -1.31 0.36 -4.53
CA ASN A 221 -1.63 1.20 -3.38
C ASN A 221 -2.64 0.49 -2.47
N SER A 222 -2.13 -0.39 -1.61
CA SER A 222 -2.92 -1.14 -0.64
C SER A 222 -2.35 -0.97 0.77
N ARG A 223 -3.22 -0.95 1.79
CA ARG A 223 -2.78 -1.02 3.18
C ARG A 223 -2.18 -2.38 3.53
N PHE A 224 -2.63 -3.43 2.85
CA PHE A 224 -2.26 -4.81 3.16
C PHE A 224 -1.06 -5.30 2.33
N VAL A 225 -0.41 -4.41 1.58
CA VAL A 225 0.82 -4.66 0.84
C VAL A 225 1.85 -3.60 1.23
N VAL A 226 3.13 -3.97 1.33
CA VAL A 226 4.19 -2.99 1.58
C VAL A 226 4.27 -1.98 0.44
N SER A 227 4.25 -0.69 0.77
CA SER A 227 4.34 0.37 -0.24
C SER A 227 5.79 0.76 -0.53
N LEU A 228 6.12 0.96 -1.79
CA LEU A 228 7.40 1.54 -2.24
C LEU A 228 7.31 3.06 -2.22
N SER A 229 8.22 3.71 -1.49
CA SER A 229 8.28 5.18 -1.39
C SER A 229 9.40 5.79 -2.21
N TYR A 230 10.52 5.09 -2.38
CA TYR A 230 11.65 5.60 -3.15
C TYR A 230 12.41 4.49 -3.87
N THR A 231 12.96 4.85 -5.02
CA THR A 231 13.98 4.08 -5.73
C THR A 231 15.21 4.95 -5.95
N TYR A 232 16.39 4.38 -5.73
CA TYR A 232 17.65 5.06 -6.03
C TYR A 232 18.75 4.04 -6.24
N GLU A 233 19.88 4.49 -6.78
CA GLU A 233 21.08 3.66 -6.88
C GLU A 233 22.22 4.19 -6.03
N THR A 234 23.14 3.27 -5.74
CA THR A 234 24.45 3.55 -5.21
C THR A 234 25.50 2.99 -6.18
N LYS A 235 26.78 3.11 -5.81
CA LYS A 235 27.87 2.51 -6.58
C LYS A 235 27.66 1.00 -6.79
N ASP A 236 27.18 0.29 -5.77
CA ASP A 236 27.21 -1.17 -5.74
C ASP A 236 25.80 -1.83 -5.72
N ALA A 237 24.74 -1.06 -5.48
CA ALA A 237 23.39 -1.59 -5.31
C ALA A 237 22.28 -0.68 -5.87
N LEU A 238 21.19 -1.30 -6.29
CA LEU A 238 19.89 -0.67 -6.52
C LEU A 238 19.05 -0.78 -5.23
N CYS A 239 18.32 0.26 -4.87
CA CYS A 239 17.63 0.35 -3.59
C CYS A 239 16.13 0.56 -3.78
N LEU A 240 15.31 -0.28 -3.12
CA LEU A 240 13.88 -0.09 -2.92
C LEU A 240 13.65 0.34 -1.47
N VAL A 241 13.06 1.52 -1.27
CA VAL A 241 12.70 2.02 0.06
C VAL A 241 11.23 1.73 0.31
N LEU A 242 10.97 0.74 1.14
CA LEU A 242 9.68 0.12 1.41
C LEU A 242 9.19 0.49 2.80
N THR A 243 7.88 0.41 3.00
CA THR A 243 7.25 0.47 4.33
C THR A 243 8.00 -0.42 5.32
N ILE A 244 8.36 0.13 6.48
CA ILE A 244 9.04 -0.64 7.53
C ILE A 244 8.01 -1.45 8.33
N MET A 245 8.33 -2.71 8.56
CA MET A 245 7.50 -3.67 9.28
C MET A 245 8.31 -4.20 10.47
N ASN A 246 8.21 -3.53 11.62
CA ASN A 246 9.06 -3.78 12.79
C ASN A 246 8.61 -4.98 13.63
N GLY A 247 7.37 -5.43 13.46
CA GLY A 247 6.80 -6.57 14.16
C GLY A 247 7.34 -7.92 13.70
N GLY A 248 8.21 -7.97 12.69
CA GLY A 248 8.78 -9.23 12.18
C GLY A 248 7.86 -9.99 11.23
N ASP A 249 8.29 -11.17 10.78
CA ASP A 249 7.54 -12.01 9.84
C ASP A 249 6.67 -13.06 10.55
N LEU A 250 5.57 -13.48 9.93
CA LEU A 250 4.65 -14.47 10.50
C LEU A 250 5.33 -15.80 10.84
N LYS A 251 6.40 -16.19 10.13
CA LYS A 251 7.13 -17.42 10.48
C LYS A 251 7.72 -17.33 11.88
N PHE A 252 8.36 -16.20 12.22
CA PHE A 252 8.87 -15.98 13.56
C PHE A 252 7.74 -16.07 14.59
N HIS A 253 6.59 -15.43 14.32
CA HIS A 253 5.44 -15.48 15.21
C HIS A 253 4.91 -16.91 15.42
N ILE A 254 4.77 -17.68 14.34
CA ILE A 254 4.22 -19.06 14.39
C ILE A 254 5.16 -20.00 15.15
N TYR A 255 6.48 -19.89 14.95
CA TYR A 255 7.42 -20.92 15.40
C TYR A 255 8.29 -20.54 16.60
N ASN A 256 8.40 -19.25 16.94
CA ASN A 256 9.36 -18.75 17.94
C ASN A 256 8.71 -18.02 19.13
N MET A 257 7.39 -17.83 19.15
CA MET A 257 6.68 -17.15 20.26
C MET A 257 6.11 -18.09 21.33
N GLY A 258 6.65 -19.31 21.45
CA GLY A 258 6.24 -20.30 22.44
C GLY A 258 5.77 -21.59 21.78
N ASN A 259 4.54 -22.00 22.07
CA ASN A 259 3.93 -23.15 21.42
C ASN A 259 3.62 -22.81 19.95
N PRO A 260 3.97 -23.69 18.98
CA PRO A 260 3.72 -23.39 17.58
C PRO A 260 2.24 -23.16 17.25
N GLY A 261 1.99 -22.13 16.44
CA GLY A 261 0.66 -21.69 16.03
C GLY A 261 0.10 -20.55 16.89
N PHE A 262 -1.09 -20.08 16.52
CA PHE A 262 -1.85 -19.02 17.16
C PHE A 262 -3.17 -19.57 17.70
N ASP A 263 -3.84 -18.77 18.54
CA ASP A 263 -5.28 -18.92 18.70
C ASP A 263 -6.01 -18.62 17.38
N GLU A 264 -7.23 -19.14 17.28
CA GLU A 264 -8.04 -19.00 16.08
C GLU A 264 -8.40 -17.53 15.80
N GLU A 265 -8.68 -16.74 16.84
CA GLU A 265 -9.02 -15.31 16.70
C GLU A 265 -7.92 -14.53 15.95
N ARG A 266 -6.66 -14.70 16.37
CA ARG A 266 -5.49 -14.07 15.73
C ARG A 266 -5.28 -14.59 14.31
N ALA A 267 -5.39 -15.90 14.09
CA ALA A 267 -5.24 -16.48 12.76
C ALA A 267 -6.29 -15.95 11.78
N ILE A 268 -7.55 -15.85 12.21
CA ILE A 268 -8.66 -15.35 11.40
C ILE A 268 -8.57 -13.84 11.15
N PHE A 269 -8.11 -13.06 12.13
CA PHE A 269 -7.84 -11.63 11.92
C PHE A 269 -6.80 -11.42 10.80
N TYR A 270 -5.66 -12.09 10.87
CA TYR A 270 -4.64 -12.00 9.82
C TYR A 270 -5.12 -12.57 8.48
N ALA A 271 -5.92 -13.64 8.49
CA ALA A 271 -6.51 -14.17 7.26
C ALA A 271 -7.46 -13.16 6.59
N ALA A 272 -8.22 -12.38 7.37
CA ALA A 272 -9.08 -11.32 6.84
C ALA A 272 -8.27 -10.18 6.21
N GLU A 273 -7.15 -9.78 6.81
CA GLU A 273 -6.22 -8.80 6.24
C GLU A 273 -5.55 -9.31 4.96
N LEU A 274 -5.11 -10.57 4.95
CA LEU A 274 -4.57 -11.22 3.74
C LEU A 274 -5.60 -11.27 2.63
N CYS A 275 -6.85 -11.62 2.94
CA CYS A 275 -7.94 -11.63 1.97
C CYS A 275 -8.11 -10.25 1.30
N CYS A 276 -8.03 -9.17 2.08
CA CYS A 276 -8.07 -7.81 1.53
C CYS A 276 -6.84 -7.49 0.66
N GLY A 277 -5.64 -7.87 1.09
CA GLY A 277 -4.42 -7.67 0.30
C GLY A 277 -4.43 -8.44 -1.03
N LEU A 278 -4.92 -9.67 -1.03
CA LEU A 278 -5.09 -10.47 -2.25
C LEU A 278 -6.15 -9.86 -3.18
N GLU A 279 -7.28 -9.40 -2.63
CA GLU A 279 -8.31 -8.70 -3.39
C GLU A 279 -7.75 -7.42 -4.05
N ASP A 280 -6.95 -6.64 -3.34
CA ASP A 280 -6.34 -5.42 -3.88
C ASP A 280 -5.33 -5.71 -5.01
N LEU A 281 -4.55 -6.78 -4.89
CA LEU A 281 -3.67 -7.24 -5.97
C LEU A 281 -4.50 -7.73 -7.18
N GLN A 282 -5.56 -8.48 -6.93
CA GLN A 282 -6.44 -9.01 -7.97
C GLN A 282 -7.18 -7.89 -8.74
N LYS A 283 -7.63 -6.82 -8.06
CA LYS A 283 -8.21 -5.61 -8.69
C LYS A 283 -7.25 -4.99 -9.71
N GLU A 284 -5.95 -5.06 -9.43
CA GLU A 284 -4.89 -4.59 -10.34
C GLU A 284 -4.40 -5.66 -11.32
N ARG A 285 -5.11 -6.79 -11.37
CA ARG A 285 -4.82 -7.98 -12.18
C ARG A 285 -3.46 -8.61 -11.87
N ILE A 286 -3.00 -8.53 -10.61
CA ILE A 286 -1.72 -9.08 -10.18
C ILE A 286 -1.96 -10.39 -9.41
N VAL A 287 -1.30 -11.46 -9.85
CA VAL A 287 -1.17 -12.71 -9.06
C VAL A 287 0.15 -12.69 -8.28
N TYR A 288 0.12 -13.03 -7.00
CA TYR A 288 1.25 -12.91 -6.08
C TYR A 288 2.20 -14.11 -6.12
N ARG A 289 1.66 -15.34 -6.08
CA ARG A 289 2.35 -16.64 -6.28
C ARG A 289 3.38 -17.07 -5.23
N ASP A 290 3.58 -16.33 -4.15
CA ASP A 290 4.54 -16.70 -3.09
C ASP A 290 4.01 -16.44 -1.68
N LEU A 291 2.72 -16.72 -1.45
CA LEU A 291 2.10 -16.59 -0.12
C LEU A 291 2.63 -17.65 0.84
N LYS A 292 3.37 -17.20 1.85
CA LYS A 292 4.00 -18.02 2.90
C LYS A 292 4.34 -17.16 4.13
N PRO A 293 4.56 -17.76 5.31
CA PRO A 293 4.72 -17.00 6.55
C PRO A 293 5.90 -16.02 6.53
N GLU A 294 6.98 -16.33 5.82
CA GLU A 294 8.15 -15.43 5.70
C GLU A 294 7.85 -14.10 5.01
N ASN A 295 6.84 -14.08 4.13
CA ASN A 295 6.54 -12.91 3.31
C ASN A 295 5.43 -12.03 3.90
N ILE A 296 4.85 -12.42 5.03
CA ILE A 296 3.82 -11.64 5.72
C ILE A 296 4.45 -10.98 6.94
N LEU A 297 4.49 -9.65 6.96
CA LEU A 297 5.20 -8.88 7.97
C LEU A 297 4.23 -8.09 8.84
N LEU A 298 4.55 -7.89 10.11
CA LEU A 298 3.76 -7.12 11.07
C LEU A 298 4.33 -5.71 11.26
N ASP A 299 3.47 -4.71 11.39
CA ASP A 299 3.84 -3.36 11.81
C ASP A 299 3.83 -3.21 13.34
N ASP A 300 4.17 -2.02 13.84
CA ASP A 300 4.21 -1.73 15.29
C ASP A 300 2.82 -1.77 15.96
N CYS A 301 1.74 -1.74 15.18
CA CYS A 301 0.36 -1.80 15.66
C CYS A 301 -0.21 -3.23 15.61
N GLY A 302 0.53 -4.19 15.05
CA GLY A 302 0.11 -5.58 14.92
C GLY A 302 -0.65 -5.92 13.64
N HIS A 303 -0.81 -4.97 12.72
CA HIS A 303 -1.40 -5.22 11.40
C HIS A 303 -0.38 -5.87 10.47
N ILE A 304 -0.85 -6.75 9.57
CA ILE A 304 0.02 -7.44 8.62
C ILE A 304 0.04 -6.77 7.24
N ARG A 305 1.14 -6.99 6.51
CA ARG A 305 1.25 -6.69 5.08
C ARG A 305 1.98 -7.78 4.32
N ILE A 306 1.52 -8.02 3.09
CA ILE A 306 2.21 -8.83 2.10
C ILE A 306 3.47 -8.08 1.64
N SER A 307 4.60 -8.79 1.60
CA SER A 307 5.90 -8.28 1.16
C SER A 307 6.53 -9.17 0.08
N ASP A 308 7.69 -8.78 -0.46
CA ASP A 308 8.44 -9.51 -1.49
C ASP A 308 7.61 -9.91 -2.74
N LEU A 309 7.40 -8.96 -3.66
CA LEU A 309 6.62 -9.16 -4.88
C LEU A 309 7.48 -9.65 -6.06
N GLY A 310 8.66 -10.22 -5.79
CA GLY A 310 9.61 -10.67 -6.81
C GLY A 310 9.06 -11.75 -7.75
N LEU A 311 8.10 -12.55 -7.28
CA LEU A 311 7.41 -13.57 -8.08
C LEU A 311 6.03 -13.14 -8.57
N ALA A 312 5.54 -11.97 -8.19
CA ALA A 312 4.24 -11.50 -8.63
C ALA A 312 4.25 -11.18 -10.13
N VAL A 313 3.12 -11.35 -10.81
CA VAL A 313 2.97 -11.01 -12.24
C VAL A 313 1.63 -10.35 -12.47
N GLN A 314 1.63 -9.29 -13.27
CA GLN A 314 0.40 -8.70 -13.78
C GLN A 314 -0.09 -9.51 -15.00
N ILE A 315 -1.33 -9.99 -14.94
CA ILE A 315 -1.98 -10.79 -15.97
C ILE A 315 -2.84 -9.85 -16.83
N PRO A 316 -2.63 -9.80 -18.16
CA PRO A 316 -3.51 -9.03 -19.04
C PRO A 316 -4.98 -9.47 -18.92
N GLU A 317 -5.91 -8.57 -19.27
CA GLU A 317 -7.34 -8.85 -19.23
C GLU A 317 -7.69 -10.00 -20.19
N GLY A 318 -8.52 -10.94 -19.76
CA GLY A 318 -8.87 -12.14 -20.54
C GLY A 318 -7.74 -13.17 -20.75
N GLU A 319 -6.54 -12.92 -20.21
CA GLU A 319 -5.39 -13.83 -20.33
C GLU A 319 -5.14 -14.67 -19.07
N THR A 320 -4.28 -15.69 -19.23
CA THR A 320 -3.79 -16.58 -18.18
C THR A 320 -2.27 -16.65 -18.24
N VAL A 321 -1.64 -16.98 -17.11
CA VAL A 321 -0.20 -17.21 -17.05
C VAL A 321 0.11 -18.69 -16.88
N ARG A 322 1.33 -19.09 -17.24
CA ARG A 322 1.87 -20.42 -17.02
C ARG A 322 3.27 -20.30 -16.42
N GLY A 323 3.54 -21.06 -15.37
CA GLY A 323 4.88 -21.14 -14.80
C GLY A 323 4.90 -21.79 -13.43
N ARG A 324 5.83 -22.73 -13.25
CA ARG A 324 6.07 -23.41 -11.97
C ARG A 324 7.01 -22.58 -11.09
N VAL A 325 6.46 -21.57 -10.43
CA VAL A 325 7.18 -20.70 -9.49
C VAL A 325 6.48 -20.65 -8.14
N GLY A 326 7.22 -20.34 -7.09
CA GLY A 326 6.73 -20.30 -5.71
C GLY A 326 7.53 -21.21 -4.79
N THR A 327 7.16 -21.20 -3.51
CA THR A 327 7.84 -21.97 -2.47
C THR A 327 7.29 -23.40 -2.36
N VAL A 328 8.18 -24.39 -2.23
CA VAL A 328 7.81 -25.80 -2.07
C VAL A 328 6.91 -25.98 -0.85
N GLY A 329 5.77 -26.65 -1.02
CA GLY A 329 4.73 -26.83 0.01
C GLY A 329 3.61 -25.79 -0.04
N TYR A 330 3.83 -24.64 -0.69
CA TYR A 330 2.82 -23.57 -0.85
C TYR A 330 2.34 -23.41 -2.30
N MET A 331 3.05 -23.99 -3.28
CA MET A 331 2.59 -24.02 -4.67
C MET A 331 1.32 -24.84 -4.81
N ALA A 332 0.28 -24.26 -5.41
CA ALA A 332 -0.98 -24.93 -5.68
C ALA A 332 -0.83 -26.10 -6.68
N PRO A 333 -1.75 -27.08 -6.68
CA PRO A 333 -1.68 -28.25 -7.56
C PRO A 333 -1.54 -27.91 -9.05
N GLU A 334 -2.29 -26.93 -9.56
CA GLU A 334 -2.22 -26.47 -10.95
C GLU A 334 -0.86 -25.86 -11.31
N VAL A 335 -0.20 -25.20 -10.35
CA VAL A 335 1.17 -24.67 -10.53
C VAL A 335 2.18 -25.82 -10.61
N LEU A 336 2.02 -26.86 -9.78
CA LEU A 336 2.86 -28.05 -9.80
C LEU A 336 2.69 -28.89 -11.07
N LYS A 337 1.46 -28.98 -11.58
CA LYS A 337 1.11 -29.63 -12.86
C LYS A 337 1.51 -28.78 -14.07
N ASN A 338 2.00 -27.56 -13.84
CA ASN A 338 2.38 -26.60 -14.89
C ASN A 338 1.21 -26.30 -15.85
N GLU A 339 0.01 -26.17 -15.29
CA GLU A 339 -1.21 -25.74 -15.97
C GLU A 339 -1.25 -24.21 -16.07
N LYS A 340 -2.24 -23.70 -16.83
CA LYS A 340 -2.52 -22.26 -16.90
C LYS A 340 -3.37 -21.85 -15.71
N TYR A 341 -3.12 -20.66 -15.16
CA TYR A 341 -3.86 -20.15 -14.02
C TYR A 341 -3.98 -18.62 -14.07
N THR A 342 -4.92 -18.10 -13.27
CA THR A 342 -5.06 -16.66 -12.98
C THR A 342 -4.69 -16.40 -11.53
N PHE A 343 -5.66 -16.29 -10.62
CA PHE A 343 -5.47 -15.94 -9.21
C PHE A 343 -5.64 -17.13 -8.26
N SER A 344 -6.04 -18.29 -8.77
CA SER A 344 -6.27 -19.50 -7.97
C SER A 344 -5.10 -19.92 -7.06
N PRO A 345 -3.81 -19.71 -7.41
CA PRO A 345 -2.72 -20.07 -6.50
C PRO A 345 -2.67 -19.24 -5.22
N ASP A 346 -3.18 -18.00 -5.24
CA ASP A 346 -3.13 -17.12 -4.08
C ASP A 346 -4.17 -17.52 -3.03
N TRP A 347 -5.36 -17.96 -3.47
CA TRP A 347 -6.39 -18.53 -2.58
C TRP A 347 -5.95 -19.85 -1.95
N TRP A 348 -5.25 -20.69 -2.72
CA TRP A 348 -4.58 -21.88 -2.17
C TRP A 348 -3.57 -21.49 -1.08
N GLY A 349 -2.71 -20.50 -1.38
CA GLY A 349 -1.74 -19.98 -0.43
C GLY A 349 -2.39 -19.47 0.86
N LEU A 350 -3.55 -18.80 0.75
CA LEU A 350 -4.32 -18.36 1.93
C LEU A 350 -4.78 -19.57 2.77
N GLY A 351 -5.28 -20.63 2.12
CA GLY A 351 -5.63 -21.88 2.80
C GLY A 351 -4.44 -22.50 3.54
N CYS A 352 -3.26 -22.53 2.91
CA CYS A 352 -2.03 -22.99 3.55
C CYS A 352 -1.65 -22.15 4.77
N LEU A 353 -1.78 -20.82 4.69
CA LEU A 353 -1.46 -19.92 5.79
C LEU A 353 -2.44 -20.03 6.96
N ILE A 354 -3.75 -20.09 6.71
CA ILE A 354 -4.75 -20.29 7.78
C ILE A 354 -4.45 -21.60 8.52
N TYR A 355 -4.21 -22.68 7.77
CA TYR A 355 -3.84 -23.97 8.35
C TYR A 355 -2.58 -23.85 9.22
N GLU A 356 -1.52 -23.28 8.69
CA GLU A 356 -0.23 -23.21 9.39
C GLU A 356 -0.26 -22.29 10.60
N MET A 357 -1.03 -21.20 10.55
CA MET A 357 -1.26 -20.31 11.68
C MET A 357 -1.98 -21.04 12.82
N ILE A 358 -2.98 -21.87 12.55
CA ILE A 358 -3.72 -22.59 13.61
C ILE A 358 -2.94 -23.82 14.10
N GLU A 359 -2.52 -24.67 13.18
CA GLU A 359 -1.87 -25.95 13.52
C GLU A 359 -0.46 -25.74 14.09
N GLY A 360 0.27 -24.73 13.60
CA GLY A 360 1.69 -24.53 13.91
C GLY A 360 2.63 -25.37 13.05
N GLN A 361 2.16 -25.91 11.92
CA GLN A 361 2.96 -26.58 10.89
C GLN A 361 2.26 -26.52 9.52
N SER A 362 3.00 -26.65 8.43
CA SER A 362 2.45 -26.65 7.07
C SER A 362 1.59 -27.92 6.81
N PRO A 363 0.50 -27.82 6.03
CA PRO A 363 -0.43 -28.93 5.79
C PRO A 363 0.22 -30.15 5.10
N PHE A 364 1.27 -29.94 4.30
CA PHE A 364 1.91 -31.01 3.51
C PHE A 364 3.36 -31.27 3.93
N ARG A 365 3.86 -30.55 4.94
CA ARG A 365 5.24 -30.68 5.42
C ARG A 365 5.34 -30.39 6.91
N LYS A 366 5.73 -31.39 7.69
CA LYS A 366 5.93 -31.22 9.13
C LYS A 366 7.12 -30.32 9.42
N HIS A 367 7.08 -29.60 10.54
CA HIS A 367 8.18 -28.73 10.95
C HIS A 367 9.49 -29.55 11.13
N LYS A 368 10.60 -29.06 10.57
CA LYS A 368 11.92 -29.72 10.53
C LYS A 368 11.96 -31.08 9.80
N GLU A 369 10.90 -31.46 9.09
CA GLU A 369 10.88 -32.66 8.25
C GLU A 369 11.83 -32.53 7.05
N ARG A 370 12.73 -33.52 6.90
CA ARG A 370 13.65 -33.63 5.77
C ARG A 370 13.11 -34.63 4.76
N VAL A 371 12.30 -34.13 3.83
CA VAL A 371 11.70 -34.92 2.74
C VAL A 371 12.09 -34.33 1.39
N LYS A 372 12.23 -35.21 0.39
CA LYS A 372 12.55 -34.81 -0.98
C LYS A 372 11.41 -33.96 -1.55
N ARG A 373 11.77 -33.01 -2.42
CA ARG A 373 10.80 -32.12 -3.09
C ARG A 373 9.66 -32.88 -3.75
N ASP A 374 9.97 -33.97 -4.46
CA ASP A 374 8.98 -34.73 -5.23
C ASP A 374 7.91 -35.38 -4.34
N GLU A 375 8.26 -35.76 -3.11
CA GLU A 375 7.27 -36.31 -2.16
C GLU A 375 6.37 -35.20 -1.61
N ILE A 376 6.91 -34.00 -1.32
CA ILE A 376 6.07 -32.86 -0.94
C ILE A 376 5.12 -32.49 -2.09
N ASP A 377 5.63 -32.47 -3.32
CA ASP A 377 4.83 -32.21 -4.52
C ASP A 377 3.73 -33.28 -4.71
N ARG A 378 4.02 -34.56 -4.41
CA ARG A 378 3.03 -35.65 -4.40
C ARG A 378 1.94 -35.41 -3.36
N ARG A 379 2.31 -35.15 -2.10
CA ARG A 379 1.36 -34.85 -1.01
C ARG A 379 0.44 -33.70 -1.34
N VAL A 380 0.97 -32.61 -1.90
CA VAL A 380 0.16 -31.45 -2.33
C VAL A 380 -0.89 -31.85 -3.37
N LYS A 381 -0.54 -32.73 -4.33
CA LYS A 381 -1.43 -33.15 -5.42
C LYS A 381 -2.47 -34.21 -5.00
N GLU A 382 -2.09 -35.11 -4.09
CA GLU A 382 -2.83 -36.37 -3.86
C GLU A 382 -3.39 -36.49 -2.45
N ASP A 383 -2.71 -35.96 -1.44
CA ASP A 383 -3.10 -36.16 -0.05
C ASP A 383 -4.09 -35.08 0.40
N GLN A 384 -5.09 -35.48 1.17
CA GLN A 384 -5.95 -34.57 1.92
C GLN A 384 -5.24 -34.15 3.20
N GLU A 385 -5.31 -32.86 3.52
CA GLU A 385 -4.82 -32.34 4.80
C GLU A 385 -5.62 -32.90 5.99
N THR A 386 -4.97 -33.00 7.14
CA THR A 386 -5.59 -33.49 8.39
C THR A 386 -5.68 -32.37 9.41
N TYR A 387 -6.69 -32.39 10.27
CA TYR A 387 -6.96 -31.30 11.20
C TYR A 387 -6.92 -31.82 12.63
N SER A 388 -6.15 -31.16 13.51
CA SER A 388 -6.15 -31.45 14.94
C SER A 388 -7.40 -30.88 15.64
N ASP A 389 -7.46 -31.04 16.94
CA ASP A 389 -8.45 -30.44 17.84
C ASP A 389 -8.31 -28.91 17.97
N LYS A 390 -7.25 -28.32 17.42
CA LYS A 390 -7.06 -26.86 17.39
C LYS A 390 -8.03 -26.11 16.46
N PHE A 391 -8.66 -26.81 15.51
CA PHE A 391 -9.55 -26.18 14.54
C PHE A 391 -11.02 -26.29 14.95
N SER A 392 -11.73 -25.16 14.94
CA SER A 392 -13.20 -25.16 14.91
C SER A 392 -13.73 -25.79 13.62
N GLU A 393 -15.03 -26.13 13.59
CA GLU A 393 -15.64 -26.66 12.37
C GLU A 393 -15.65 -25.63 11.24
N GLU A 394 -15.84 -24.34 11.55
CA GLU A 394 -15.73 -23.24 10.60
C GLU A 394 -14.28 -23.07 10.09
N ALA A 395 -13.26 -23.24 10.94
CA ALA A 395 -11.86 -23.18 10.52
C ALA A 395 -11.48 -24.36 9.61
N LYS A 396 -11.94 -25.58 9.94
CA LYS A 396 -11.80 -26.74 9.04
C LYS A 396 -12.49 -26.50 7.71
N SER A 397 -13.71 -25.93 7.74
CA SER A 397 -14.49 -25.63 6.55
C SER A 397 -13.75 -24.70 5.61
N ILE A 398 -13.30 -23.53 6.08
CA ILE A 398 -12.61 -22.57 5.20
C ILE A 398 -11.29 -23.13 4.65
N CYS A 399 -10.51 -23.85 5.46
CA CYS A 399 -9.29 -24.49 4.99
C CYS A 399 -9.57 -25.52 3.90
N ARG A 400 -10.56 -26.42 4.06
CA ARG A 400 -10.92 -27.41 3.04
C ARG A 400 -11.36 -26.75 1.74
N MET A 401 -12.16 -25.69 1.83
CA MET A 401 -12.67 -24.98 0.64
C MET A 401 -11.56 -24.21 -0.11
N LEU A 402 -10.58 -23.63 0.60
CA LEU A 402 -9.41 -22.98 -0.01
C LEU A 402 -8.35 -23.97 -0.50
N LEU A 403 -8.23 -25.13 0.14
CA LEU A 403 -7.30 -26.22 -0.21
C LEU A 403 -7.93 -27.25 -1.15
N ALA A 404 -9.06 -26.93 -1.78
CA ALA A 404 -9.61 -27.73 -2.86
C ALA A 404 -8.57 -27.87 -3.99
N LYS A 405 -8.25 -29.11 -4.35
CA LYS A 405 -7.20 -29.39 -5.34
C LYS A 405 -7.60 -28.93 -6.74
N ASN A 406 -8.88 -29.02 -7.08
CA ASN A 406 -9.46 -28.49 -8.30
C ASN A 406 -9.68 -26.96 -8.15
N PRO A 407 -9.03 -26.11 -8.96
CA PRO A 407 -9.23 -24.66 -8.90
C PRO A 407 -10.68 -24.23 -9.13
N GLU A 408 -11.46 -24.97 -9.92
CA GLU A 408 -12.86 -24.62 -10.23
C GLU A 408 -13.80 -24.78 -9.03
N GLU A 409 -13.43 -25.65 -8.08
CA GLU A 409 -14.16 -25.88 -6.83
C GLU A 409 -13.60 -25.05 -5.66
N ARG A 410 -12.48 -24.35 -5.88
CA ARG A 410 -11.75 -23.65 -4.83
C ARG A 410 -12.42 -22.32 -4.49
N LEU A 411 -12.65 -22.08 -3.21
CA LEU A 411 -13.20 -20.81 -2.72
C LEU A 411 -12.34 -19.63 -3.18
N GLY A 412 -12.99 -18.59 -3.69
CA GLY A 412 -12.33 -17.41 -4.25
C GLY A 412 -11.99 -17.49 -5.74
N CYS A 413 -12.17 -18.64 -6.39
CA CYS A 413 -11.88 -18.83 -7.82
C CYS A 413 -13.09 -18.67 -8.75
N THR A 414 -14.28 -18.39 -8.20
CA THR A 414 -15.49 -18.05 -8.98
C THR A 414 -15.53 -16.56 -9.34
N GLU A 415 -16.54 -16.13 -10.10
CA GLU A 415 -16.71 -14.73 -10.53
C GLU A 415 -16.77 -13.74 -9.36
N ASP A 416 -17.32 -14.16 -8.21
CA ASP A 416 -17.42 -13.34 -7.00
C ASP A 416 -16.08 -13.12 -6.28
N GLY A 417 -15.04 -13.88 -6.63
CA GLY A 417 -13.68 -13.70 -6.13
C GLY A 417 -13.58 -13.61 -4.61
N ALA A 418 -12.96 -12.55 -4.10
CA ALA A 418 -12.81 -12.32 -2.66
C ALA A 418 -14.16 -12.19 -1.92
N ALA A 419 -15.25 -11.80 -2.58
CA ALA A 419 -16.52 -11.55 -1.92
C ALA A 419 -17.08 -12.82 -1.25
N ILE A 420 -17.01 -13.97 -1.93
CA ILE A 420 -17.44 -15.27 -1.35
C ILE A 420 -16.51 -15.73 -0.22
N VAL A 421 -15.22 -15.38 -0.28
CA VAL A 421 -14.28 -15.67 0.82
C VAL A 421 -14.66 -14.85 2.05
N LYS A 422 -14.91 -13.55 1.88
CA LYS A 422 -15.32 -12.62 2.95
C LYS A 422 -16.69 -12.99 3.57
N GLN A 423 -17.56 -13.67 2.82
CA GLN A 423 -18.87 -14.15 3.29
C GLN A 423 -18.82 -15.47 4.06
N HIS A 424 -17.68 -16.16 4.10
CA HIS A 424 -17.57 -17.43 4.83
C HIS A 424 -17.88 -17.22 6.34
N PRO A 425 -18.66 -18.12 6.99
CA PRO A 425 -19.10 -17.95 8.38
C PRO A 425 -17.99 -17.70 9.42
N ILE A 426 -16.76 -18.14 9.14
CA ILE A 426 -15.59 -17.87 10.00
C ILE A 426 -15.32 -16.37 10.18
N PHE A 427 -15.68 -15.53 9.19
CA PHE A 427 -15.50 -14.08 9.24
C PHE A 427 -16.74 -13.33 9.70
N LYS A 428 -17.77 -14.00 10.25
CA LYS A 428 -19.04 -13.36 10.65
C LYS A 428 -18.88 -12.17 11.60
N ASN A 429 -17.81 -12.15 12.41
CA ASN A 429 -17.52 -11.09 13.37
C ASN A 429 -16.56 -10.01 12.80
N ILE A 430 -16.13 -10.12 11.54
CA ILE A 430 -15.21 -9.17 10.90
C ILE A 430 -15.98 -8.23 9.99
N ASN A 431 -16.07 -6.96 10.37
CA ASN A 431 -16.54 -5.93 9.47
C ASN A 431 -15.40 -5.51 8.51
N PHE A 432 -15.39 -6.09 7.30
CA PHE A 432 -14.34 -5.83 6.31
C PHE A 432 -14.16 -4.36 5.92
N LYS A 433 -15.21 -3.51 5.94
CA LYS A 433 -15.03 -2.08 5.65
C LYS A 433 -14.30 -1.35 6.78
N ARG A 434 -14.57 -1.73 8.03
CA ARG A 434 -13.81 -1.21 9.18
C ARG A 434 -12.38 -1.73 9.17
N LEU A 435 -12.15 -2.99 8.77
CA LEU A 435 -10.80 -3.54 8.57
C LEU A 435 -10.05 -2.77 7.46
N GLU A 436 -10.68 -2.60 6.29
CA GLU A 436 -10.23 -1.79 5.16
C GLU A 436 -10.10 -0.30 5.51
N ALA A 437 -10.62 0.18 6.64
CA ALA A 437 -10.43 1.53 7.16
C ALA A 437 -9.47 1.60 8.37
N ASN A 438 -8.83 0.48 8.76
CA ASN A 438 -7.93 0.39 9.91
C ASN A 438 -8.59 0.75 11.25
N MET A 439 -9.87 0.38 11.41
CA MET A 439 -10.70 0.67 12.59
C MET A 439 -10.95 -0.55 13.48
N LEU A 440 -10.35 -1.69 13.15
CA LEU A 440 -10.37 -2.89 13.99
C LEU A 440 -9.01 -3.03 14.66
N GLU A 441 -9.00 -3.22 15.97
CA GLU A 441 -7.77 -3.43 16.73
C GLU A 441 -7.27 -4.87 16.50
N PRO A 442 -5.98 -5.07 16.17
CA PRO A 442 -5.40 -6.40 16.08
C PRO A 442 -5.41 -7.12 17.43
N PRO A 443 -5.68 -8.44 17.47
CA PRO A 443 -5.69 -9.22 18.71
C PRO A 443 -4.29 -9.40 19.32
N PHE A 444 -3.23 -9.07 18.59
CA PHE A 444 -1.86 -9.11 19.06
C PHE A 444 -1.14 -7.80 18.73
N LEU A 445 -0.56 -7.18 19.76
CA LEU A 445 0.26 -5.99 19.64
C LEU A 445 1.74 -6.35 19.92
N PRO A 446 2.66 -6.14 18.96
CA PRO A 446 4.09 -6.35 19.19
C PRO A 446 4.64 -5.44 20.30
N ASP A 447 5.55 -5.96 21.13
CA ASP A 447 6.29 -5.16 22.12
C ASP A 447 7.30 -4.25 21.39
N PRO A 448 7.21 -2.92 21.52
CA PRO A 448 8.12 -1.98 20.86
C PRO A 448 9.58 -2.09 21.33
N ARG A 449 9.85 -2.81 22.43
CA ARG A 449 11.20 -3.08 22.94
C ARG A 449 11.79 -4.39 22.41
N ALA A 450 10.94 -5.27 21.87
CA ALA A 450 11.36 -6.55 21.33
C ALA A 450 11.86 -6.42 19.88
N VAL A 451 12.72 -7.35 19.49
CA VAL A 451 13.17 -7.49 18.10
C VAL A 451 12.69 -8.84 17.60
N TYR A 452 11.68 -8.82 16.71
CA TYR A 452 11.05 -10.01 16.15
C TYR A 452 11.80 -10.53 14.93
N CYS A 453 13.11 -10.73 15.05
CA CYS A 453 13.91 -11.37 14.02
C CYS A 453 15.09 -12.13 14.65
N LYS A 454 15.78 -12.93 13.83
CA LYS A 454 17.03 -13.56 14.26
C LYS A 454 18.10 -12.52 14.53
N ASP A 455 19.02 -12.82 15.44
CA ASP A 455 20.14 -11.93 15.75
C ASP A 455 20.95 -11.60 14.50
N VAL A 456 21.47 -10.38 14.41
CA VAL A 456 22.22 -9.89 13.24
C VAL A 456 23.42 -10.79 12.92
N LEU A 457 24.01 -11.43 13.94
CA LEU A 457 25.11 -12.39 13.81
C LEU A 457 24.69 -13.70 13.13
N ASP A 458 23.43 -14.11 13.29
CA ASP A 458 22.87 -15.33 12.68
C ASP A 458 22.44 -15.11 11.23
N ILE A 459 22.48 -13.87 10.76
CA ILE A 459 22.16 -13.55 9.37
C ILE A 459 23.39 -13.91 8.51
N GLU A 460 23.35 -15.05 7.82
CA GLU A 460 24.46 -15.59 6.99
C GLU A 460 25.04 -14.59 5.99
N GLN A 461 26.34 -14.25 6.07
CA GLN A 461 26.97 -13.30 5.14
C GLN A 461 27.01 -13.84 3.71
N PHE A 462 26.67 -12.98 2.74
CA PHE A 462 26.84 -13.32 1.34
C PHE A 462 28.32 -13.38 0.96
N SER A 463 28.70 -14.40 0.20
CA SER A 463 29.98 -14.40 -0.47
C SER A 463 30.03 -13.27 -1.50
N THR A 464 31.16 -12.55 -1.52
CA THR A 464 31.40 -11.46 -2.47
C THR A 464 31.42 -11.99 -3.90
N VAL A 465 30.68 -11.35 -4.80
CA VAL A 465 30.67 -11.72 -6.22
C VAL A 465 31.96 -11.25 -6.90
N LYS A 466 32.84 -12.18 -7.27
CA LYS A 466 34.07 -11.95 -8.04
C LYS A 466 33.85 -12.29 -9.52
N GLY A 467 34.65 -11.68 -10.40
CA GLY A 467 34.67 -11.98 -11.84
C GLY A 467 33.49 -11.43 -12.65
N VAL A 468 32.72 -10.48 -12.09
CA VAL A 468 31.61 -9.81 -12.78
C VAL A 468 31.93 -8.34 -12.93
N ASN A 469 32.00 -7.88 -14.18
CA ASN A 469 32.19 -6.49 -14.55
C ASN A 469 30.85 -5.90 -14.99
N LEU A 470 30.56 -4.69 -14.53
CA LEU A 470 29.43 -3.91 -15.01
C LEU A 470 29.87 -3.17 -16.27
N ASP A 471 28.99 -3.09 -17.26
CA ASP A 471 29.21 -2.44 -18.54
C ASP A 471 28.03 -1.52 -18.89
N THR A 472 28.12 -0.81 -20.01
CA THR A 472 27.14 0.21 -20.39
C THR A 472 25.74 -0.35 -20.70
N THR A 473 25.61 -1.65 -20.95
CA THR A 473 24.28 -2.27 -21.14
C THR A 473 23.51 -2.37 -19.83
N ASP A 474 24.22 -2.38 -18.69
CA ASP A 474 23.59 -2.37 -17.37
C ASP A 474 22.98 -1.00 -17.01
N ASP A 475 23.52 0.10 -17.57
CA ASP A 475 23.09 1.47 -17.25
C ASP A 475 21.66 1.77 -17.74
N ASP A 476 21.25 1.20 -18.88
CA ASP A 476 19.87 1.30 -19.36
C ASP A 476 18.89 0.65 -18.35
N PHE A 477 19.25 -0.52 -17.82
CA PHE A 477 18.48 -1.17 -16.75
C PHE A 477 18.44 -0.32 -15.47
N TYR A 478 19.56 0.26 -15.05
CA TYR A 478 19.61 1.11 -13.85
C TYR A 478 18.74 2.36 -14.00
N SER A 479 18.78 3.02 -15.15
CA SER A 479 17.97 4.21 -15.44
C SER A 479 16.46 3.92 -15.40
N LYS A 480 16.03 2.73 -15.87
CA LYS A 480 14.63 2.28 -15.80
C LYS A 480 14.19 1.93 -14.38
N PHE A 481 15.12 1.52 -13.54
CA PHE A 481 14.84 1.16 -12.15
C PHE A 481 14.73 2.39 -11.24
N VAL A 482 15.58 3.40 -11.46
CA VAL A 482 15.72 4.56 -10.57
C VAL A 482 14.78 5.70 -11.00
N THR A 483 13.53 5.63 -10.53
CA THR A 483 12.50 6.66 -10.75
C THR A 483 12.41 7.71 -9.63
N GLY A 484 13.18 7.57 -8.55
CA GLY A 484 13.16 8.52 -7.43
C GLY A 484 11.96 8.26 -6.50
N CYS A 485 11.23 9.32 -6.15
CA CYS A 485 10.08 9.24 -5.23
C CYS A 485 8.86 8.60 -5.92
N VAL A 486 8.11 7.79 -5.19
CA VAL A 486 6.77 7.32 -5.60
C VAL A 486 5.73 8.26 -4.99
N SER A 487 4.87 8.84 -5.84
CA SER A 487 4.06 10.01 -5.48
C SER A 487 3.16 9.82 -4.26
N ILE A 488 2.29 8.80 -4.23
CA ILE A 488 1.32 8.63 -3.13
C ILE A 488 2.01 8.40 -1.78
N PRO A 489 2.95 7.43 -1.64
CA PRO A 489 3.63 7.21 -0.36
C PRO A 489 4.50 8.38 0.09
N TRP A 490 5.14 9.11 -0.83
CA TRP A 490 5.90 10.33 -0.53
C TRP A 490 5.01 11.44 0.03
N GLN A 491 3.84 11.66 -0.58
CA GLN A 491 2.89 12.66 -0.11
C GLN A 491 2.30 12.30 1.26
N ASN A 492 1.95 11.03 1.47
CA ASN A 492 1.54 10.54 2.80
C ASN A 492 2.64 10.76 3.84
N GLU A 493 3.91 10.50 3.50
CA GLU A 493 5.03 10.83 4.39
C GLU A 493 5.08 12.31 4.77
N MET A 494 4.92 13.23 3.82
CA MET A 494 4.93 14.67 4.13
C MET A 494 3.80 15.06 5.08
N ILE A 495 2.62 14.44 4.93
CA ILE A 495 1.44 14.69 5.77
C ILE A 495 1.62 14.07 7.16
N GLU A 496 1.87 12.76 7.24
CA GLU A 496 2.00 12.01 8.50
C GLU A 496 3.12 12.54 9.40
N THR A 497 4.20 13.01 8.79
CA THR A 497 5.30 13.60 9.55
C THR A 497 5.04 15.03 9.97
N GLY A 498 3.96 15.69 9.52
CA GLY A 498 3.64 17.10 9.79
C GLY A 498 4.43 18.09 8.94
N CYS A 499 5.28 17.62 8.02
CA CYS A 499 6.06 18.49 7.13
C CYS A 499 5.17 19.33 6.21
N PHE A 500 4.07 18.78 5.71
CA PHE A 500 3.11 19.50 4.86
C PHE A 500 2.52 20.73 5.55
N GLU A 501 1.99 20.54 6.76
CA GLU A 501 1.40 21.60 7.58
C GLU A 501 2.44 22.65 7.96
N ASP A 502 3.59 22.23 8.49
CA ASP A 502 4.65 23.13 8.94
C ASP A 502 5.19 24.02 7.80
N ILE A 503 5.35 23.48 6.59
CA ILE A 503 5.86 24.21 5.42
C ILE A 503 4.78 25.13 4.86
N ASN A 504 3.53 24.67 4.76
CA ASN A 504 2.45 25.50 4.22
C ASN A 504 2.13 26.70 5.12
N ALA A 505 2.22 26.55 6.44
CA ALA A 505 2.05 27.64 7.41
C ALA A 505 3.23 28.64 7.34
N TYR A 506 4.47 28.14 7.28
CA TYR A 506 5.66 29.00 7.23
C TYR A 506 5.69 29.93 6.00
N GLU A 507 5.27 29.43 4.84
CA GLU A 507 5.22 30.20 3.59
C GLU A 507 3.96 31.09 3.47
N THR A 508 2.98 30.96 4.37
CA THR A 508 1.83 31.89 4.44
C THR A 508 2.08 33.04 5.40
N ASP A 509 2.78 32.81 6.53
CA ASP A 509 3.22 33.86 7.46
C ASP A 509 4.32 34.76 6.86
N GLY A 510 5.15 34.22 5.98
CA GLY A 510 6.03 34.99 5.12
C GLY A 510 5.30 35.43 3.86
N THR A 511 4.33 36.36 3.98
CA THR A 511 3.55 37.03 2.91
C THR A 511 3.84 36.56 1.49
N VAL A 512 2.81 36.07 0.80
CA VAL A 512 2.74 36.07 -0.68
C VAL A 512 3.18 37.45 -1.17
N SER A 513 4.46 37.59 -1.53
CA SER A 513 4.89 38.71 -2.32
C SER A 513 4.34 38.41 -3.71
N PRO A 514 3.42 39.23 -4.25
CA PRO A 514 3.17 39.14 -5.67
C PRO A 514 4.52 39.33 -6.34
N ASP A 515 4.82 38.48 -7.33
CA ASP A 515 5.96 38.64 -8.21
C ASP A 515 5.94 40.06 -8.80
N ARG A 516 6.68 40.97 -8.16
CA ARG A 516 7.15 42.19 -8.79
C ARG A 516 8.57 41.91 -9.19
N GLU A 517 8.76 41.78 -10.50
CA GLU A 517 10.02 41.86 -11.21
C GLU A 517 11.01 42.76 -10.45
N ARG A 518 11.97 42.14 -9.78
CA ARG A 518 13.19 42.82 -9.35
C ARG A 518 14.32 42.22 -10.16
N SER A 519 14.55 42.84 -11.30
CA SER A 519 15.85 42.83 -11.95
C SER A 519 16.94 43.13 -10.91
N PRO A 520 18.09 42.41 -10.93
CA PRO A 520 19.11 42.56 -9.91
C PRO A 520 19.76 43.94 -10.04
N LYS A 521 19.48 44.84 -9.09
CA LYS A 521 20.25 46.08 -8.95
C LYS A 521 21.66 45.73 -8.46
N PRO A 522 22.72 46.31 -9.04
CA PRO A 522 24.10 45.98 -8.68
C PRO A 522 24.40 46.37 -7.23
N LYS A 523 25.09 45.46 -6.52
CA LYS A 523 25.50 45.65 -5.11
C LYS A 523 26.39 46.88 -4.99
N ARG A 524 25.93 47.91 -4.28
CA ARG A 524 26.76 49.05 -3.88
C ARG A 524 27.75 48.58 -2.80
N GLY A 525 29.04 48.80 -3.05
CA GLY A 525 30.14 48.38 -2.19
C GLY A 525 30.24 49.17 -0.88
N PHE A 526 31.04 48.61 0.03
CA PHE A 526 31.30 49.02 1.41
C PHE A 526 31.73 50.49 1.60
N PHE A 527 32.16 51.18 0.55
CA PHE A 527 32.72 52.54 0.61
C PHE A 527 31.71 53.70 0.64
N HIS A 528 30.41 53.45 0.49
CA HIS A 528 29.40 54.53 0.53
C HIS A 528 28.83 54.81 1.94
N ARG A 529 29.35 54.15 2.99
CA ARG A 529 28.96 54.37 4.40
C ARG A 529 29.92 55.27 5.18
N LEU A 530 30.98 55.78 4.54
CA LEU A 530 32.03 56.55 5.21
C LEU A 530 32.30 57.93 4.59
N PHE A 531 31.54 58.35 3.58
CA PHE A 531 31.55 59.70 3.03
C PHE A 531 30.15 60.14 2.64
#